data_AF-A0A1Z5IFB4-F1
#
_entry.id   AF-A0A1Z5IFB4-F1
#
_cell.length_a   1.000
_cell.length_b   1.000
_cell.length_c   1.000
_cell.angle_alpha   90.00
_cell.angle_beta   90.00
_cell.angle_gamma   90.00
#
_symmetry.space_group_name_H-M   'P 1'
#
loop_
_entity.id
_entity.type
_entity.pdbx_description
1 polymer ?
#
loop_
_entity_poly.entity_id
_entity_poly.type
_entity_poly.pdbx_seq_one_letter_code
_entity_poly.pdbx_strand_id
1 'polypeptide(L)'
;MKRSKSFGSALAIGMLFSTGVGSLSLVVQHIPGITVTAKAETGTETPEPEKQTGQTVILKSEQITLDEFGRIQSVEWGNQEKKELLAGGILKIPETGSDGTPIMGINNSGVFSTTRLGDYSNDNKGITNVIFEKPENIEYIGKSAFKGNQLTSITLPNVKTIRNSAFKDNQLTSVTLPNVETIEDSAFYGNQLNNVTLPNVKTIGYSAFYGNQLTSITLPNVKRIENYAFKLNKIKTVTVNNGTPYNSNEPEGSLQNPHIGNETFSRQNWKTLILPYRSSITYQQLARELGLAFQVNNRNYLDEAYFKGTAASSVDFDDNISYFNDKEMLTVDSKEGGSTVPSFTLSDKNLKKDSAPLLNGYFSLAVNSEDGSNVIPPVVPPVKPDNGNGNGNGSGNNNNGNSNETKPEPQPTPQPQPQPDKQATYPHSVYAKRSMRLHKNVSLTNPIKSYKKQARAKAASFKIQGVAYDKNGNKRYKVKGGYITANSKYVADSHFRSNKVKRVRVIGNKVNSYKDVNLSSNKKVRSYKKGTKLNVKRIVKQGRMTRFELNNGRYITGNKQLLIMDQK
;
A
#
# COMPACT_ATOMS: atom_id res chain seq x y z
N MET A 1 64.42 -34.75 -16.62
CA MET A 1 65.19 -33.50 -16.37
C MET A 1 64.21 -32.46 -15.84
N LYS A 2 64.31 -31.99 -14.59
CA LYS A 2 65.13 -30.88 -14.07
C LYS A 2 64.74 -29.47 -14.58
N ARG A 3 64.18 -28.66 -13.64
CA ARG A 3 64.34 -27.18 -13.44
C ARG A 3 63.63 -26.23 -14.43
N SER A 4 62.63 -25.42 -14.02
CA SER A 4 62.64 -24.15 -13.22
C SER A 4 62.99 -22.91 -14.06
N LYS A 5 62.36 -21.71 -14.01
CA LYS A 5 61.88 -20.80 -12.92
C LYS A 5 60.78 -19.88 -13.54
N SER A 6 59.71 -19.37 -12.91
CA SER A 6 59.42 -18.67 -11.64
C SER A 6 59.69 -17.14 -11.62
N PHE A 7 58.72 -16.37 -11.06
CA PHE A 7 58.64 -14.90 -10.83
C PHE A 7 58.27 -14.01 -12.04
N GLY A 8 57.45 -12.95 -11.90
CA GLY A 8 56.57 -12.56 -10.78
C GLY A 8 56.22 -11.05 -10.67
N SER A 9 55.12 -10.75 -9.95
CA SER A 9 54.87 -9.54 -9.13
C SER A 9 54.22 -8.26 -9.71
N ALA A 10 53.50 -7.57 -8.80
CA ALA A 10 52.91 -6.21 -8.84
C ALA A 10 51.74 -5.95 -9.82
N LEU A 11 50.50 -5.57 -9.44
CA LEU A 11 49.88 -4.90 -8.27
C LEU A 11 50.00 -3.35 -8.21
N ALA A 12 48.98 -2.66 -8.76
CA ALA A 12 48.42 -1.36 -8.32
C ALA A 12 47.07 -1.20 -9.08
N ILE A 13 45.89 -1.37 -8.47
CA ILE A 13 45.13 -0.38 -7.68
C ILE A 13 45.01 0.99 -8.36
N GLY A 14 43.80 1.30 -8.82
CA GLY A 14 43.37 2.61 -9.31
C GLY A 14 41.88 2.57 -9.70
N MET A 15 40.99 2.97 -8.79
CA MET A 15 39.55 3.12 -9.07
C MET A 15 39.28 4.46 -9.74
N LEU A 16 38.25 4.55 -10.61
CA LEU A 16 37.16 5.56 -10.51
C LEU A 16 36.00 5.22 -11.50
N PHE A 17 34.80 5.75 -11.25
CA PHE A 17 33.55 5.47 -11.98
C PHE A 17 33.16 6.57 -12.97
N SER A 18 32.36 6.25 -14.02
CA SER A 18 31.12 6.99 -14.39
C SER A 18 30.35 6.33 -15.56
N THR A 19 29.14 6.83 -15.88
CA THR A 19 28.13 6.34 -16.86
C THR A 19 28.43 6.78 -18.32
N GLY A 20 27.56 6.81 -19.35
CA GLY A 20 26.11 6.54 -19.46
C GLY A 20 25.56 6.60 -20.91
N VAL A 21 24.38 6.00 -21.13
CA VAL A 21 23.75 5.82 -22.47
C VAL A 21 22.99 7.04 -22.98
N GLY A 22 22.84 7.16 -24.32
CA GLY A 22 22.06 8.19 -24.99
C GLY A 22 21.26 7.66 -26.18
N SER A 23 20.09 8.25 -26.44
CA SER A 23 19.11 7.87 -27.46
C SER A 23 19.19 8.75 -28.70
N LEU A 24 18.66 8.27 -29.83
CA LEU A 24 18.50 9.02 -31.09
C LEU A 24 17.11 8.79 -31.69
N SER A 25 16.44 9.87 -32.05
CA SER A 25 15.20 9.87 -32.86
C SER A 25 15.56 10.04 -34.33
N LEU A 26 14.76 9.46 -35.24
CA LEU A 26 14.88 9.73 -36.67
C LEU A 26 13.66 10.47 -37.23
N VAL A 27 13.93 11.47 -38.07
CA VAL A 27 12.93 12.23 -38.84
C VAL A 27 12.62 11.45 -40.12
N VAL A 28 11.35 11.31 -40.47
CA VAL A 28 10.93 10.69 -41.74
C VAL A 28 10.66 11.78 -42.77
N GLN A 29 11.40 11.76 -43.88
CA GLN A 29 11.14 12.58 -45.05
C GLN A 29 10.27 11.80 -46.05
N HIS A 30 9.29 12.48 -46.64
CA HIS A 30 8.17 11.85 -47.35
C HIS A 30 8.54 11.46 -48.80
N ILE A 31 8.38 10.17 -49.16
CA ILE A 31 8.42 9.70 -50.56
C ILE A 31 7.00 9.25 -50.95
N PRO A 32 6.36 9.84 -51.97
CA PRO A 32 5.04 9.41 -52.44
C PRO A 32 5.13 8.05 -53.14
N GLY A 33 4.22 7.11 -52.81
CA GLY A 33 4.00 5.90 -53.60
C GLY A 33 4.13 4.55 -52.88
N ILE A 34 4.47 4.50 -51.59
CA ILE A 34 4.53 3.24 -50.81
C ILE A 34 3.42 3.20 -49.77
N THR A 35 2.44 2.31 -49.97
CA THR A 35 1.43 1.97 -48.97
C THR A 35 2.00 0.94 -47.99
N VAL A 36 2.41 1.37 -46.79
CA VAL A 36 2.85 0.46 -45.72
C VAL A 36 1.66 0.06 -44.84
N THR A 37 1.16 -1.17 -45.01
CA THR A 37 0.12 -1.73 -44.15
C THR A 37 0.75 -2.33 -42.89
N ALA A 38 0.91 -1.52 -41.84
CA ALA A 38 1.40 -2.02 -40.55
C ALA A 38 0.30 -2.81 -39.81
N LYS A 39 0.43 -4.15 -39.79
CA LYS A 39 -0.43 -5.03 -38.99
C LYS A 39 0.10 -5.04 -37.55
N ALA A 40 -0.59 -4.34 -36.64
CA ALA A 40 -0.20 -4.30 -35.23
C ALA A 40 -0.51 -5.63 -34.52
N GLU A 41 0.53 -6.36 -34.12
CA GLU A 41 0.40 -7.46 -33.16
C GLU A 41 0.63 -6.91 -31.75
N THR A 42 -0.38 -7.05 -30.89
CA THR A 42 -0.35 -6.57 -29.50
C THR A 42 0.42 -7.56 -28.62
N GLY A 43 1.75 -7.52 -28.70
CA GLY A 43 2.63 -8.22 -27.77
C GLY A 43 2.70 -7.50 -26.43
N THR A 44 1.96 -7.99 -25.43
CA THR A 44 2.10 -7.54 -24.03
C THR A 44 3.28 -8.22 -23.37
N GLU A 45 4.50 -7.81 -23.70
CA GLU A 45 5.69 -8.23 -22.95
C GLU A 45 5.87 -7.35 -21.71
N THR A 46 5.55 -7.95 -20.57
CA THR A 46 5.94 -7.44 -19.25
C THR A 46 7.46 -7.50 -19.16
N PRO A 47 8.18 -6.43 -18.79
CA PRO A 47 9.64 -6.51 -18.67
C PRO A 47 10.03 -7.52 -17.59
N GLU A 48 10.95 -8.43 -17.92
CA GLU A 48 11.51 -9.37 -16.95
C GLU A 48 12.19 -8.60 -15.79
N PRO A 49 11.95 -8.98 -14.52
CA PRO A 49 12.64 -8.38 -13.40
C PRO A 49 14.12 -8.77 -13.42
N GLU A 50 15.01 -7.79 -13.25
CA GLU A 50 16.46 -7.99 -13.17
C GLU A 50 16.83 -9.12 -12.18
N LYS A 51 17.76 -9.99 -12.58
CA LYS A 51 18.25 -11.08 -11.71
C LYS A 51 18.85 -10.52 -10.42
N GLN A 52 18.15 -10.69 -9.31
CA GLN A 52 18.62 -10.31 -7.98
C GLN A 52 19.80 -11.21 -7.57
N THR A 53 20.98 -10.60 -7.37
CA THR A 53 22.25 -11.30 -7.10
C THR A 53 22.67 -11.34 -5.63
N GLY A 54 21.77 -10.98 -4.70
CA GLY A 54 22.05 -10.97 -3.26
C GLY A 54 22.07 -12.37 -2.62
N GLN A 55 22.97 -12.58 -1.67
CA GLN A 55 23.02 -13.82 -0.89
C GLN A 55 21.74 -13.96 -0.04
N THR A 56 21.13 -15.14 -0.03
CA THR A 56 19.89 -15.39 0.74
C THR A 56 20.22 -15.79 2.17
N VAL A 57 19.85 -14.95 3.13
CA VAL A 57 19.88 -15.24 4.56
C VAL A 57 18.55 -15.85 4.96
N ILE A 58 18.55 -17.14 5.27
CA ILE A 58 17.37 -17.87 5.75
C ILE A 58 17.30 -17.73 7.26
N LEU A 59 16.33 -16.95 7.73
CA LEU A 59 16.06 -16.80 9.15
C LEU A 59 15.46 -18.10 9.68
N LYS A 60 16.10 -18.70 10.69
CA LYS A 60 15.64 -19.95 11.29
C LYS A 60 14.63 -19.67 12.39
N SER A 61 13.67 -20.59 12.59
CA SER A 61 12.60 -20.43 13.57
C SER A 61 13.12 -20.22 15.00
N GLU A 62 14.20 -20.92 15.39
CA GLU A 62 14.86 -20.79 16.70
C GLU A 62 15.41 -19.38 16.98
N GLN A 63 15.74 -18.60 15.95
CA GLN A 63 16.23 -17.23 16.09
C GLN A 63 15.10 -16.21 16.35
N ILE A 64 13.84 -16.63 16.27
CA ILE A 64 12.67 -15.74 16.27
C ILE A 64 11.93 -15.78 17.61
N THR A 65 11.80 -14.61 18.23
CA THR A 65 10.85 -14.38 19.32
C THR A 65 9.58 -13.72 18.77
N LEU A 66 8.42 -14.28 19.09
CA LEU A 66 7.11 -13.74 18.70
C LEU A 66 6.39 -13.06 19.88
N ASP A 67 5.65 -11.99 19.59
CA ASP A 67 4.70 -11.39 20.54
C ASP A 67 3.43 -12.24 20.71
N GLU A 68 2.55 -11.88 21.65
CA GLU A 68 1.27 -12.58 21.91
C GLU A 68 0.30 -12.64 20.71
N PHE A 69 0.61 -11.94 19.62
CA PHE A 69 -0.15 -11.90 18.37
C PHE A 69 0.57 -12.61 17.22
N GLY A 70 1.63 -13.38 17.49
CA GLY A 70 2.41 -14.10 16.48
C GLY A 70 3.26 -13.20 15.59
N ARG A 71 3.67 -12.01 16.08
CA ARG A 71 4.50 -11.08 15.30
C ARG A 71 5.94 -11.11 15.75
N ILE A 72 6.88 -11.06 14.81
CA ILE A 72 8.33 -10.99 15.09
C ILE A 72 8.61 -9.76 15.96
N GLN A 73 9.09 -10.02 17.18
CA GLN A 73 9.44 -9.01 18.19
C GLN A 73 10.95 -8.72 18.17
N SER A 74 11.74 -9.79 18.15
CA SER A 74 13.20 -9.79 18.13
C SER A 74 13.69 -10.95 17.28
N VAL A 75 14.91 -10.79 16.78
CA VAL A 75 15.67 -11.83 16.08
C VAL A 75 17.06 -11.92 16.67
N GLU A 76 17.51 -13.13 16.98
CA GLU A 76 18.87 -13.44 17.42
C GLU A 76 19.78 -13.64 16.19
N TRP A 77 20.39 -12.53 15.77
CA TRP A 77 21.25 -12.45 14.59
C TRP A 77 22.70 -12.86 14.86
N GLY A 78 23.26 -13.68 13.99
CA GLY A 78 24.71 -13.85 13.83
C GLY A 78 25.37 -12.65 13.13
N ASN A 79 26.64 -12.38 13.44
CA ASN A 79 27.40 -11.29 12.82
C ASN A 79 27.52 -11.43 11.29
N GLN A 80 27.67 -12.67 10.80
CA GLN A 80 27.75 -12.95 9.36
C GLN A 80 26.40 -12.73 8.67
N GLU A 81 25.28 -13.14 9.26
CA GLU A 81 23.93 -12.91 8.72
C GLU A 81 23.63 -11.42 8.58
N LYS A 82 23.98 -10.62 9.59
CA LYS A 82 23.90 -9.14 9.52
C LYS A 82 24.73 -8.60 8.37
N LYS A 83 25.98 -9.04 8.25
CA LYS A 83 26.88 -8.59 7.18
C LYS A 83 26.35 -8.95 5.79
N GLU A 84 25.80 -10.14 5.62
CA GLU A 84 25.19 -10.59 4.36
C GLU A 84 23.92 -9.79 4.02
N LEU A 85 23.05 -9.55 4.99
CA LEU A 85 21.88 -8.67 4.80
C LEU A 85 22.31 -7.23 4.45
N LEU A 86 23.24 -6.63 5.20
CA LEU A 86 23.73 -5.26 4.96
C LEU A 86 24.53 -5.12 3.64
N ALA A 87 25.08 -6.22 3.12
CA ALA A 87 25.75 -6.26 1.82
C ALA A 87 24.78 -6.34 0.61
N GLY A 88 23.47 -6.28 0.81
CA GLY A 88 22.46 -6.37 -0.24
C GLY A 88 21.68 -7.68 -0.24
N GLY A 89 21.66 -8.40 0.89
CA GLY A 89 21.11 -9.75 1.00
C GLY A 89 19.60 -9.85 0.87
N ILE A 90 19.13 -11.06 0.58
CA ILE A 90 17.71 -11.43 0.54
C ILE A 90 17.34 -12.05 1.88
N LEU A 91 16.35 -11.50 2.58
CA LEU A 91 15.85 -12.06 3.83
C LEU A 91 14.72 -13.05 3.55
N LYS A 92 14.89 -14.33 3.93
CA LYS A 92 13.81 -15.32 3.92
C LYS A 92 13.26 -15.52 5.34
N ILE A 93 11.97 -15.26 5.53
CA ILE A 93 11.24 -15.38 6.80
C ILE A 93 10.37 -16.66 6.78
N PRO A 94 10.48 -17.55 7.78
CA PRO A 94 9.81 -18.85 7.79
C PRO A 94 8.31 -18.75 8.08
N GLU A 95 7.59 -19.88 7.97
CA GLU A 95 6.18 -19.95 8.37
C GLU A 95 5.95 -19.76 9.89
N THR A 96 6.88 -20.20 10.74
CA THR A 96 6.71 -20.24 12.21
C THR A 96 7.90 -19.70 12.99
N GLY A 97 7.62 -19.21 14.20
CA GLY A 97 8.65 -18.96 15.22
C GLY A 97 9.14 -20.23 15.91
N SER A 98 10.00 -20.05 16.90
CA SER A 98 10.70 -21.12 17.67
C SER A 98 9.77 -22.11 18.38
N ASP A 99 8.56 -21.69 18.71
CA ASP A 99 7.53 -22.47 19.41
C ASP A 99 6.50 -23.13 18.46
N GLY A 100 6.68 -23.00 17.14
CA GLY A 100 5.72 -23.43 16.12
C GLY A 100 4.55 -22.45 15.91
N THR A 101 4.50 -21.31 16.60
CA THR A 101 3.46 -20.30 16.38
C THR A 101 3.63 -19.68 14.98
N PRO A 102 2.56 -19.64 14.14
CA PRO A 102 2.63 -19.03 12.81
C PRO A 102 2.98 -17.54 12.86
N ILE A 103 3.86 -17.13 11.95
CA ILE A 103 4.25 -15.72 11.79
C ILE A 103 3.10 -14.97 11.13
N MET A 104 2.45 -14.10 11.91
CA MET A 104 1.33 -13.26 11.50
C MET A 104 1.76 -11.83 11.12
N GLY A 105 3.04 -11.50 11.27
CA GLY A 105 3.56 -10.18 10.96
C GLY A 105 4.85 -9.81 11.68
N ILE A 106 5.15 -8.51 11.68
CA ILE A 106 6.34 -7.92 12.29
C ILE A 106 5.88 -6.84 13.25
N ASN A 107 6.37 -6.81 14.48
CA ASN A 107 5.89 -5.87 15.48
C ASN A 107 6.55 -4.47 15.34
N ASN A 108 6.27 -3.57 16.27
CA ASN A 108 6.71 -2.17 16.23
C ASN A 108 8.17 -1.92 16.68
N SER A 109 9.00 -2.95 16.81
CA SER A 109 10.41 -2.84 17.23
C SER A 109 11.36 -2.35 16.13
N GLY A 110 10.92 -2.41 14.87
CA GLY A 110 11.72 -2.12 13.68
C GLY A 110 12.77 -3.20 13.38
N VAL A 111 12.52 -4.46 13.74
CA VAL A 111 13.50 -5.57 13.80
C VAL A 111 14.36 -5.77 12.54
N PHE A 112 13.84 -5.45 11.34
CA PHE A 112 14.56 -5.56 10.07
C PHE A 112 14.97 -4.20 9.47
N SER A 113 14.92 -3.10 10.23
CA SER A 113 15.51 -1.82 9.81
C SER A 113 17.03 -1.87 9.85
N THR A 114 17.70 -1.14 8.97
CA THR A 114 19.17 -1.07 8.94
C THR A 114 19.78 -0.56 10.25
N THR A 115 19.10 0.35 10.95
CA THR A 115 19.48 0.78 12.31
C THR A 115 19.45 -0.35 13.34
N ARG A 116 18.59 -1.36 13.19
CA ARG A 116 18.55 -2.56 14.07
C ARG A 116 19.52 -3.65 13.64
N LEU A 117 19.75 -3.80 12.33
CA LEU A 117 20.76 -4.72 11.80
C LEU A 117 22.17 -4.25 12.19
N GLY A 118 22.40 -2.93 12.28
CA GLY A 118 23.47 -2.32 13.06
C GLY A 118 24.45 -1.49 12.23
N ASP A 119 23.95 -0.65 11.32
CA ASP A 119 24.78 0.04 10.35
C ASP A 119 24.64 1.57 10.37
N TYR A 120 25.79 2.25 10.27
CA TYR A 120 25.96 3.70 10.15
C TYR A 120 26.97 4.05 9.02
N SER A 121 27.36 3.09 8.20
CA SER A 121 28.29 3.26 7.08
C SER A 121 27.56 3.71 5.81
N ASN A 122 28.28 4.46 4.96
CA ASN A 122 27.72 5.01 3.71
C ASN A 122 27.55 3.96 2.61
N ASP A 123 28.19 2.79 2.74
CA ASP A 123 28.19 1.70 1.74
C ASP A 123 27.10 0.64 1.99
N ASN A 124 26.26 0.84 3.01
CA ASN A 124 25.20 -0.09 3.40
C ASN A 124 24.18 -0.29 2.26
N LYS A 125 24.06 -1.54 1.80
CA LYS A 125 23.06 -1.92 0.80
C LYS A 125 21.74 -2.40 1.41
N GLY A 126 21.74 -2.80 2.68
CA GLY A 126 20.56 -3.26 3.40
C GLY A 126 19.87 -4.45 2.73
N ILE A 127 18.70 -4.83 3.24
CA ILE A 127 17.91 -5.90 2.63
C ILE A 127 17.39 -5.45 1.26
N THR A 128 17.64 -6.22 0.20
CA THR A 128 17.17 -5.91 -1.17
C THR A 128 15.85 -6.59 -1.53
N ASN A 129 15.54 -7.73 -0.90
CA ASN A 129 14.26 -8.43 -1.05
C ASN A 129 13.89 -9.20 0.23
N VAL A 130 12.59 -9.37 0.48
CA VAL A 130 12.04 -10.14 1.62
C VAL A 130 11.09 -11.20 1.10
N ILE A 131 11.41 -12.46 1.37
CA ILE A 131 10.59 -13.62 1.02
C ILE A 131 9.92 -14.14 2.29
N PHE A 132 8.62 -13.96 2.42
CA PHE A 132 7.82 -14.69 3.42
C PHE A 132 7.45 -16.06 2.87
N GLU A 133 7.61 -17.14 3.63
CA GLU A 133 7.15 -18.48 3.21
C GLU A 133 5.61 -18.59 3.16
N LYS A 134 4.91 -17.76 3.95
CA LYS A 134 3.45 -17.64 3.99
C LYS A 134 2.98 -16.18 3.96
N PRO A 135 3.11 -15.47 2.82
CA PRO A 135 2.71 -14.06 2.72
C PRO A 135 1.22 -13.84 3.01
N GLU A 136 0.37 -14.87 2.83
CA GLU A 136 -1.05 -14.85 3.17
C GLU A 136 -1.35 -14.85 4.68
N ASN A 137 -0.43 -15.29 5.54
CA ASN A 137 -0.60 -15.22 6.99
C ASN A 137 -0.28 -13.82 7.56
N ILE A 138 0.43 -12.99 6.78
CA ILE A 138 0.90 -11.68 7.22
C ILE A 138 -0.26 -10.67 7.24
N GLU A 139 -0.75 -10.36 8.43
CA GLU A 139 -1.83 -9.38 8.67
C GLU A 139 -1.31 -8.01 9.16
N TYR A 140 -0.05 -7.92 9.58
CA TYR A 140 0.50 -6.74 10.28
C TYR A 140 1.99 -6.47 9.95
N ILE A 141 2.30 -5.29 9.42
CA ILE A 141 3.67 -4.78 9.32
C ILE A 141 3.81 -3.58 10.26
N GLY A 142 4.68 -3.73 11.27
CA GLY A 142 4.85 -2.78 12.36
C GLY A 142 5.67 -1.53 12.03
N LYS A 143 5.70 -0.60 12.99
CA LYS A 143 6.46 0.65 12.91
C LYS A 143 7.92 0.38 12.53
N SER A 144 8.39 1.08 11.51
CA SER A 144 9.77 0.99 11.00
C SER A 144 10.25 -0.42 10.62
N ALA A 145 9.34 -1.39 10.39
CA ALA A 145 9.67 -2.80 10.21
C ALA A 145 10.87 -3.05 9.27
N PHE A 146 10.89 -2.38 8.12
CA PHE A 146 11.92 -2.45 7.09
C PHE A 146 12.53 -1.08 6.75
N LYS A 147 12.51 -0.11 7.68
CA LYS A 147 13.02 1.24 7.41
C LYS A 147 14.50 1.21 6.99
N GLY A 148 14.86 1.96 5.95
CA GLY A 148 16.25 2.26 5.58
C GLY A 148 16.96 1.15 4.81
N ASN A 149 16.22 0.26 4.14
CA ASN A 149 16.75 -0.85 3.34
C ASN A 149 16.74 -0.50 1.84
N GLN A 150 16.93 -1.48 0.95
CA GLN A 150 16.85 -1.29 -0.50
C GLN A 150 15.83 -2.23 -1.16
N LEU A 151 14.69 -2.46 -0.48
CA LEU A 151 13.61 -3.29 -1.01
C LEU A 151 13.06 -2.68 -2.31
N THR A 152 12.99 -3.47 -3.38
CA THR A 152 12.51 -3.03 -4.69
C THR A 152 11.03 -3.35 -4.96
N SER A 153 10.48 -4.37 -4.30
CA SER A 153 9.04 -4.69 -4.32
C SER A 153 8.56 -5.31 -3.00
N ILE A 154 7.25 -5.28 -2.75
CA ILE A 154 6.62 -6.05 -1.65
C ILE A 154 5.17 -6.42 -2.00
N THR A 155 4.80 -7.68 -1.74
CA THR A 155 3.47 -8.24 -2.00
C THR A 155 2.90 -8.85 -0.72
N LEU A 156 1.84 -8.24 -0.18
CA LEU A 156 1.26 -8.61 1.11
C LEU A 156 -0.28 -8.59 1.04
N PRO A 157 -0.93 -9.72 0.72
CA PRO A 157 -2.33 -9.74 0.33
C PRO A 157 -3.31 -9.46 1.49
N ASN A 158 -2.96 -9.77 2.74
CA ASN A 158 -3.90 -9.72 3.88
C ASN A 158 -3.64 -8.61 4.91
N VAL A 159 -2.61 -7.77 4.69
CA VAL A 159 -2.31 -6.63 5.57
C VAL A 159 -3.40 -5.56 5.45
N LYS A 160 -3.88 -5.10 6.62
CA LYS A 160 -4.94 -4.06 6.71
C LYS A 160 -4.41 -2.67 7.05
N THR A 161 -3.24 -2.61 7.70
CA THR A 161 -2.62 -1.37 8.14
C THR A 161 -1.12 -1.45 7.88
N ILE A 162 -0.59 -0.48 7.13
CA ILE A 162 0.85 -0.25 7.02
C ILE A 162 1.20 0.79 8.08
N ARG A 163 2.06 0.42 9.04
CA ARG A 163 2.37 1.27 10.20
C ARG A 163 3.37 2.37 9.88
N ASN A 164 3.46 3.32 10.82
CA ASN A 164 4.38 4.46 10.76
C ASN A 164 5.79 4.07 10.27
N SER A 165 6.24 4.68 9.17
CA SER A 165 7.56 4.46 8.57
C SER A 165 7.93 3.01 8.21
N ALA A 166 6.94 2.10 8.08
CA ALA A 166 7.19 0.66 7.89
C ALA A 166 8.16 0.30 6.76
N PHE A 167 8.06 1.00 5.63
CA PHE A 167 8.91 0.88 4.44
C PHE A 167 9.57 2.23 4.07
N LYS A 168 9.74 3.13 5.05
CA LYS A 168 10.42 4.42 4.83
C LYS A 168 11.87 4.21 4.38
N ASP A 169 12.36 5.06 3.48
CA ASP A 169 13.72 5.09 2.96
C ASP A 169 14.09 3.71 2.36
N ASN A 170 13.47 3.37 1.22
CA ASN A 170 13.63 2.11 0.49
C ASN A 170 13.65 2.38 -1.03
N GLN A 171 13.72 1.35 -1.87
CA GLN A 171 13.77 1.49 -3.34
C GLN A 171 12.51 0.91 -4.02
N LEU A 172 11.37 0.87 -3.31
CA LEU A 172 10.17 0.19 -3.81
C LEU A 172 9.66 0.87 -5.07
N THR A 173 9.60 0.15 -6.20
CA THR A 173 9.07 0.65 -7.48
C THR A 173 7.58 0.37 -7.62
N SER A 174 7.10 -0.69 -6.97
CA SER A 174 5.69 -1.09 -6.90
C SER A 174 5.35 -1.77 -5.57
N VAL A 175 4.08 -1.66 -5.15
CA VAL A 175 3.52 -2.42 -4.01
C VAL A 175 2.13 -2.95 -4.31
N THR A 176 1.89 -4.22 -3.96
CA THR A 176 0.59 -4.88 -4.14
C THR A 176 -0.09 -5.11 -2.78
N LEU A 177 -1.04 -4.22 -2.46
CA LEU A 177 -1.63 -4.07 -1.12
C LEU A 177 -3.18 -4.06 -1.17
N PRO A 178 -3.84 -5.12 -1.67
CA PRO A 178 -5.25 -5.10 -2.05
C PRO A 178 -6.23 -4.88 -0.89
N ASN A 179 -5.85 -5.27 0.35
CA ASN A 179 -6.73 -5.22 1.52
C ASN A 179 -6.39 -4.12 2.54
N VAL A 180 -5.44 -3.22 2.23
CA VAL A 180 -5.06 -2.14 3.15
C VAL A 180 -6.20 -1.12 3.26
N GLU A 181 -6.63 -0.85 4.50
CA GLU A 181 -7.62 0.17 4.84
C GLU A 181 -6.98 1.46 5.37
N THR A 182 -5.75 1.38 5.90
CA THR A 182 -5.03 2.51 6.52
C THR A 182 -3.54 2.44 6.23
N ILE A 183 -2.98 3.56 5.81
CA ILE A 183 -1.54 3.77 5.65
C ILE A 183 -1.18 4.88 6.64
N GLU A 184 -0.30 4.60 7.60
CA GLU A 184 0.09 5.57 8.62
C GLU A 184 1.29 6.45 8.16
N ASP A 185 1.81 7.27 9.07
CA ASP A 185 2.70 8.38 8.74
C ASP A 185 4.04 7.91 8.17
N SER A 186 4.45 8.53 7.06
CA SER A 186 5.69 8.24 6.34
C SER A 186 5.86 6.76 5.93
N ALA A 187 4.78 5.96 5.85
CA ALA A 187 4.85 4.51 5.62
C ALA A 187 5.70 4.07 4.42
N PHE A 188 5.65 4.82 3.32
CA PHE A 188 6.40 4.66 2.07
C PHE A 188 7.19 5.93 1.71
N TYR A 189 7.53 6.77 2.69
CA TYR A 189 8.37 7.96 2.50
C TYR A 189 9.70 7.55 1.84
N GLY A 190 10.19 8.31 0.85
CA GLY A 190 11.50 8.09 0.25
C GLY A 190 11.60 6.72 -0.42
N ASN A 191 10.85 6.54 -1.51
CA ASN A 191 10.80 5.31 -2.31
C ASN A 191 10.76 5.66 -3.81
N GLN A 192 10.66 4.66 -4.69
CA GLN A 192 10.63 4.84 -6.14
C GLN A 192 9.25 4.55 -6.76
N LEU A 193 8.17 4.59 -5.98
CA LEU A 193 6.87 4.09 -6.41
C LEU A 193 6.35 4.87 -7.62
N ASN A 194 6.22 4.22 -8.77
CA ASN A 194 5.68 4.83 -9.99
C ASN A 194 4.15 4.61 -10.13
N ASN A 195 3.63 3.55 -9.50
CA ASN A 195 2.23 3.20 -9.45
C ASN A 195 1.89 2.56 -8.08
N VAL A 196 0.67 2.77 -7.61
CA VAL A 196 0.15 2.13 -6.39
C VAL A 196 -1.36 1.87 -6.50
N THR A 197 -1.78 0.63 -6.21
CA THR A 197 -3.20 0.22 -6.30
C THR A 197 -3.80 0.13 -4.90
N LEU A 198 -4.66 1.11 -4.54
CA LEU A 198 -5.19 1.32 -3.17
C LEU A 198 -6.73 1.25 -3.09
N PRO A 199 -7.38 0.13 -3.48
CA PRO A 199 -8.83 0.08 -3.69
C PRO A 199 -9.66 0.24 -2.40
N ASN A 200 -9.09 -0.12 -1.24
CA ASN A 200 -9.79 -0.19 0.04
C ASN A 200 -9.34 0.88 1.07
N VAL A 201 -8.36 1.72 0.71
CA VAL A 201 -7.74 2.70 1.61
C VAL A 201 -8.73 3.81 1.96
N LYS A 202 -8.85 4.05 3.26
CA LYS A 202 -9.71 5.09 3.86
C LYS A 202 -8.91 6.24 4.45
N THR A 203 -7.69 5.97 4.89
CA THR A 203 -6.83 6.95 5.57
C THR A 203 -5.39 6.80 5.11
N ILE A 204 -4.77 7.91 4.74
CA ILE A 204 -3.37 8.02 4.32
C ILE A 204 -2.70 9.06 5.22
N GLY A 205 -1.69 8.64 5.96
CA GLY A 205 -0.99 9.41 6.99
C GLY A 205 -0.06 10.51 6.47
N TYR A 206 0.50 11.27 7.41
CA TYR A 206 1.38 12.41 7.15
C TYR A 206 2.60 11.97 6.34
N SER A 207 2.87 12.62 5.21
CA SER A 207 3.99 12.28 4.31
C SER A 207 4.05 10.80 3.88
N ALA A 208 2.93 10.05 3.88
CA ALA A 208 2.92 8.60 3.71
C ALA A 208 3.59 8.08 2.41
N PHE A 209 3.49 8.83 1.31
CA PHE A 209 4.13 8.59 0.00
C PHE A 209 5.03 9.77 -0.41
N TYR A 210 5.50 10.58 0.55
CA TYR A 210 6.40 11.69 0.25
C TYR A 210 7.67 11.19 -0.42
N GLY A 211 8.16 11.88 -1.46
CA GLY A 211 9.40 11.50 -2.14
C GLY A 211 9.27 10.15 -2.86
N ASN A 212 8.39 10.10 -3.86
CA ASN A 212 8.13 8.94 -4.71
C ASN A 212 8.04 9.38 -6.19
N GLN A 213 7.67 8.46 -7.09
CA GLN A 213 7.66 8.69 -8.55
C GLN A 213 6.24 8.61 -9.16
N LEU A 214 5.19 8.69 -8.33
CA LEU A 214 3.81 8.45 -8.77
C LEU A 214 3.41 9.49 -9.82
N THR A 215 2.87 9.04 -10.96
CA THR A 215 2.37 9.94 -12.03
C THR A 215 0.87 10.19 -11.95
N SER A 216 0.14 9.32 -11.27
CA SER A 216 -1.29 9.41 -11.03
C SER A 216 -1.67 8.67 -9.76
N ILE A 217 -2.85 8.95 -9.20
CA ILE A 217 -3.37 8.24 -8.03
C ILE A 217 -4.90 8.15 -8.07
N THR A 218 -5.43 6.95 -7.82
CA THR A 218 -6.87 6.69 -7.72
C THR A 218 -7.22 6.13 -6.34
N LEU A 219 -8.08 6.85 -5.61
CA LEU A 219 -8.46 6.58 -4.23
C LEU A 219 -10.00 6.51 -4.13
N PRO A 220 -10.64 5.38 -4.45
CA PRO A 220 -12.09 5.30 -4.63
C PRO A 220 -12.90 5.30 -3.33
N ASN A 221 -12.26 5.17 -2.16
CA ASN A 221 -12.91 5.00 -0.86
C ASN A 221 -12.26 5.83 0.26
N VAL A 222 -11.44 6.83 -0.10
CA VAL A 222 -10.66 7.59 0.88
C VAL A 222 -11.53 8.59 1.63
N LYS A 223 -11.22 8.75 2.91
CA LYS A 223 -11.90 9.67 3.81
C LYS A 223 -10.97 10.77 4.30
N ARG A 224 -9.69 10.44 4.49
CA ARG A 224 -8.70 11.36 4.98
C ARG A 224 -7.35 11.11 4.33
N ILE A 225 -6.76 12.17 3.79
CA ILE A 225 -5.37 12.22 3.36
C ILE A 225 -4.73 13.32 4.21
N GLU A 226 -3.70 13.01 4.99
CA GLU A 226 -3.03 14.01 5.82
C GLU A 226 -2.08 14.89 4.99
N ASN A 227 -1.52 15.91 5.64
CA ASN A 227 -0.59 16.86 5.04
C ASN A 227 0.61 16.16 4.37
N TYR A 228 1.05 16.74 3.25
CA TYR A 228 2.22 16.31 2.47
C TYR A 228 2.22 14.84 1.99
N ALA A 229 1.11 14.11 2.10
CA ALA A 229 1.09 12.65 1.91
C ALA A 229 1.65 12.16 0.56
N PHE A 230 1.61 12.98 -0.49
CA PHE A 230 2.13 12.73 -1.83
C PHE A 230 3.07 13.87 -2.31
N LYS A 231 3.64 14.66 -1.40
CA LYS A 231 4.61 15.72 -1.75
C LYS A 231 5.89 15.12 -2.34
N LEU A 232 6.56 15.83 -3.25
CA LEU A 232 7.70 15.29 -4.04
C LEU A 232 7.32 14.00 -4.77
N ASN A 233 6.36 14.09 -5.70
CA ASN A 233 6.01 13.04 -6.67
C ASN A 233 5.99 13.63 -8.10
N LYS A 234 5.36 12.94 -9.05
CA LYS A 234 5.18 13.37 -10.45
C LYS A 234 3.70 13.40 -10.86
N ILE A 235 2.80 13.55 -9.88
CA ILE A 235 1.36 13.34 -10.02
C ILE A 235 0.74 14.44 -10.88
N LYS A 236 0.05 14.03 -11.93
CA LYS A 236 -0.77 14.90 -12.80
C LYS A 236 -2.26 14.62 -12.66
N THR A 237 -2.62 13.36 -12.42
CA THR A 237 -4.02 12.93 -12.28
C THR A 237 -4.32 12.42 -10.88
N VAL A 238 -5.32 13.02 -10.22
CA VAL A 238 -5.85 12.57 -8.93
C VAL A 238 -7.34 12.30 -9.06
N THR A 239 -7.76 11.10 -8.69
CA THR A 239 -9.16 10.67 -8.70
C THR A 239 -9.57 10.18 -7.31
N VAL A 240 -10.38 10.95 -6.60
CA VAL A 240 -10.85 10.66 -5.23
C VAL A 240 -12.35 10.37 -5.24
N ASN A 241 -12.73 9.25 -4.62
CA ASN A 241 -14.13 8.86 -4.38
C ASN A 241 -15.02 8.95 -5.63
N ASN A 242 -14.47 8.53 -6.78
CA ASN A 242 -15.23 8.43 -8.00
C ASN A 242 -16.41 7.44 -7.81
N GLY A 243 -17.58 7.83 -8.29
CA GLY A 243 -18.87 7.19 -8.05
C GLY A 243 -19.67 7.72 -6.85
N THR A 244 -19.11 8.51 -5.93
CA THR A 244 -19.85 8.96 -4.73
C THR A 244 -20.34 10.41 -4.83
N PRO A 245 -21.64 10.69 -4.61
CA PRO A 245 -22.14 12.07 -4.59
C PRO A 245 -21.56 12.91 -3.45
N TYR A 246 -21.18 14.15 -3.76
CA TYR A 246 -20.80 15.16 -2.77
C TYR A 246 -22.00 15.57 -1.89
N ASN A 247 -21.78 15.74 -0.59
CA ASN A 247 -22.78 16.27 0.35
C ASN A 247 -22.09 17.21 1.35
N SER A 248 -22.36 18.51 1.25
CA SER A 248 -21.79 19.55 2.12
C SER A 248 -22.23 19.47 3.59
N ASN A 249 -23.27 18.68 3.90
CA ASN A 249 -23.76 18.49 5.26
C ASN A 249 -23.18 17.23 5.96
N GLU A 250 -22.42 16.40 5.25
CA GLU A 250 -21.72 15.27 5.89
C GLU A 250 -20.47 15.76 6.64
N PRO A 251 -20.14 15.16 7.80
CA PRO A 251 -18.93 15.50 8.53
C PRO A 251 -17.67 15.43 7.66
N GLU A 252 -16.75 16.34 7.90
CA GLU A 252 -15.40 16.28 7.36
C GLU A 252 -14.73 14.94 7.73
N GLY A 253 -14.00 14.35 6.79
CA GLY A 253 -13.47 12.99 6.95
C GLY A 253 -14.52 11.89 6.72
N SER A 254 -15.64 12.21 6.06
CA SER A 254 -16.59 11.22 5.53
C SER A 254 -16.15 10.77 4.12
N LEU A 255 -16.93 9.88 3.49
CA LEU A 255 -16.67 9.50 2.09
C LEU A 255 -17.17 10.59 1.13
N GLN A 256 -18.26 11.27 1.50
CA GLN A 256 -18.93 12.31 0.76
C GLN A 256 -18.24 13.68 0.89
N ASN A 257 -17.53 13.88 2.00
CA ASN A 257 -16.75 15.08 2.33
C ASN A 257 -15.37 14.64 2.86
N PRO A 258 -14.47 14.16 1.98
CA PRO A 258 -13.15 13.68 2.38
C PRO A 258 -12.26 14.87 2.81
N HIS A 259 -11.52 14.69 3.90
CA HIS A 259 -10.49 15.65 4.29
C HIS A 259 -9.22 15.40 3.47
N ILE A 260 -8.69 16.45 2.84
CA ILE A 260 -7.40 16.44 2.16
C ILE A 260 -6.54 17.50 2.85
N GLY A 261 -5.37 17.09 3.31
CA GLY A 261 -4.48 17.92 4.10
C GLY A 261 -3.72 18.97 3.29
N ASN A 262 -3.12 19.90 4.01
CA ASN A 262 -2.32 20.97 3.42
C ASN A 262 -1.13 20.39 2.66
N GLU A 263 -0.86 20.95 1.49
CA GLU A 263 0.25 20.54 0.61
C GLU A 263 0.26 19.04 0.26
N THR A 264 -0.87 18.32 0.34
CA THR A 264 -0.92 16.86 0.13
C THR A 264 -0.19 16.41 -1.13
N PHE A 265 -0.31 17.10 -2.26
CA PHE A 265 0.41 16.78 -3.49
C PHE A 265 1.40 17.90 -3.91
N SER A 266 2.00 18.64 -2.98
CA SER A 266 2.89 19.75 -3.35
C SER A 266 4.25 19.30 -3.91
N ARG A 267 5.01 20.25 -4.49
CA ARG A 267 6.33 20.02 -5.12
C ARG A 267 6.35 18.81 -6.07
N GLN A 268 5.39 18.73 -6.99
CA GLN A 268 5.49 17.78 -8.10
C GLN A 268 6.48 18.32 -9.15
N ASN A 269 7.11 17.42 -9.91
CA ASN A 269 7.85 17.84 -11.11
C ASN A 269 6.87 18.00 -12.29
N TRP A 270 6.18 19.14 -12.33
CA TRP A 270 5.35 19.54 -13.47
C TRP A 270 6.22 20.18 -14.57
N LYS A 271 5.75 20.09 -15.83
CA LYS A 271 6.54 20.51 -17.00
C LYS A 271 6.95 21.99 -16.90
N THR A 272 8.11 22.32 -17.49
CA THR A 272 8.43 23.72 -17.81
C THR A 272 7.41 24.26 -18.82
N LEU A 273 6.76 25.37 -18.46
CA LEU A 273 6.00 26.20 -19.38
C LEU A 273 6.95 27.27 -19.93
N ILE A 274 6.92 27.52 -21.24
CA ILE A 274 7.68 28.59 -21.88
C ILE A 274 6.66 29.60 -22.41
N LEU A 275 6.76 30.86 -22.00
CA LEU A 275 5.88 31.92 -22.46
C LEU A 275 6.67 33.01 -23.22
N PRO A 276 6.09 33.59 -24.29
CA PRO A 276 6.62 34.81 -24.89
C PRO A 276 6.44 36.00 -23.94
N TYR A 277 7.15 37.09 -24.23
CA TYR A 277 7.15 38.32 -23.42
C TYR A 277 5.74 38.84 -23.09
N ARG A 278 5.55 39.29 -21.83
CA ARG A 278 4.27 39.74 -21.22
C ARG A 278 3.08 38.82 -21.49
N SER A 279 3.17 37.61 -20.95
CA SER A 279 2.05 36.68 -21.02
C SER A 279 1.18 36.73 -19.76
N SER A 280 -0.13 36.89 -19.95
CA SER A 280 -1.15 36.57 -18.94
C SER A 280 -1.75 35.20 -19.22
N ILE A 281 -1.70 34.28 -18.26
CA ILE A 281 -2.33 32.97 -18.35
C ILE A 281 -3.38 32.82 -17.24
N THR A 282 -4.62 32.46 -17.59
CA THR A 282 -5.63 32.14 -16.58
C THR A 282 -5.22 30.87 -15.84
N TYR A 283 -5.60 30.73 -14.57
CA TYR A 283 -5.23 29.55 -13.81
C TYR A 283 -5.84 28.26 -14.37
N GLN A 284 -6.98 28.35 -15.06
CA GLN A 284 -7.60 27.27 -15.81
C GLN A 284 -6.72 26.84 -17.00
N GLN A 285 -6.22 27.79 -17.80
CA GLN A 285 -5.33 27.47 -18.92
C GLN A 285 -3.99 26.92 -18.41
N LEU A 286 -3.43 27.49 -17.35
CA LEU A 286 -2.22 26.98 -16.69
C LEU A 286 -2.38 25.50 -16.28
N ALA A 287 -3.51 25.13 -15.67
CA ALA A 287 -3.76 23.75 -15.30
C ALA A 287 -3.91 22.80 -16.51
N ARG A 288 -4.42 23.30 -17.65
CA ARG A 288 -4.48 22.57 -18.92
C ARG A 288 -3.08 22.35 -19.52
N GLU A 289 -2.24 23.39 -19.58
CA GLU A 289 -0.87 23.30 -20.12
C GLU A 289 0.03 22.34 -19.32
N LEU A 290 -0.11 22.35 -17.99
CA LEU A 290 0.59 21.42 -17.11
C LEU A 290 0.05 19.98 -17.19
N GLY A 291 -1.07 19.77 -17.89
CA GLY A 291 -1.69 18.47 -18.14
C GLY A 291 -2.28 17.85 -16.89
N LEU A 292 -2.88 18.68 -16.02
CA LEU A 292 -3.43 18.24 -14.74
C LEU A 292 -4.84 17.68 -14.91
N ALA A 293 -5.26 16.84 -13.96
CA ALA A 293 -6.64 16.37 -13.84
C ALA A 293 -6.97 16.07 -12.38
N PHE A 294 -7.99 16.74 -11.83
CA PHE A 294 -8.44 16.52 -10.46
C PHE A 294 -9.94 16.23 -10.45
N GLN A 295 -10.32 15.05 -9.96
CA GLN A 295 -11.71 14.62 -9.84
C GLN A 295 -11.99 14.17 -8.41
N VAL A 296 -12.99 14.77 -7.77
CA VAL A 296 -13.47 14.37 -6.43
C VAL A 296 -14.98 14.21 -6.47
N ASN A 297 -15.52 13.09 -5.97
CA ASN A 297 -16.97 12.89 -5.85
C ASN A 297 -17.74 13.12 -7.18
N ASN A 298 -17.23 12.58 -8.30
CA ASN A 298 -17.68 12.81 -9.68
C ASN A 298 -17.54 14.25 -10.22
N ARG A 299 -16.99 15.20 -9.47
CA ARG A 299 -16.80 16.59 -9.92
C ARG A 299 -15.40 16.78 -10.48
N ASN A 300 -15.32 17.35 -11.68
CA ASN A 300 -14.06 17.77 -12.28
C ASN A 300 -13.72 19.17 -11.74
N TYR A 301 -12.56 19.32 -11.11
CA TYR A 301 -12.13 20.58 -10.50
C TYR A 301 -11.32 21.49 -11.45
N LEU A 302 -11.24 21.10 -12.73
CA LEU A 302 -10.67 21.90 -13.82
C LEU A 302 -11.74 22.42 -14.80
N ASP A 303 -13.01 22.30 -14.42
CA ASP A 303 -14.14 22.94 -15.09
C ASP A 303 -14.13 24.45 -14.75
N GLU A 304 -14.36 25.28 -15.76
CA GLU A 304 -14.31 26.74 -15.69
C GLU A 304 -15.25 27.31 -14.62
N ALA A 305 -16.34 26.59 -14.32
CA ALA A 305 -17.29 26.96 -13.28
C ALA A 305 -16.79 26.80 -11.83
N TYR A 306 -15.75 26.01 -11.56
CA TYR A 306 -15.36 25.62 -10.19
C TYR A 306 -13.94 26.01 -9.76
N PHE A 307 -13.09 26.43 -10.70
CA PHE A 307 -11.71 26.79 -10.41
C PHE A 307 -11.64 28.11 -9.61
N LYS A 308 -11.19 28.04 -8.34
CA LYS A 308 -10.63 29.17 -7.60
C LYS A 308 -9.31 28.75 -6.97
N GLY A 309 -8.25 28.91 -7.75
CA GLY A 309 -6.89 28.74 -7.28
C GLY A 309 -6.21 30.07 -7.00
N THR A 310 -5.05 30.01 -6.33
CA THR A 310 -4.08 31.11 -6.25
C THR A 310 -2.75 30.56 -6.78
N ALA A 311 -2.18 31.13 -7.84
CA ALA A 311 -1.06 30.49 -8.55
C ALA A 311 0.35 30.83 -8.06
N ALA A 312 0.46 31.77 -7.12
CA ALA A 312 1.68 32.01 -6.38
C ALA A 312 1.37 32.59 -4.99
N SER A 313 1.79 31.88 -3.95
CA SER A 313 1.99 32.43 -2.61
C SER A 313 3.48 32.66 -2.29
N SER A 314 4.35 31.96 -2.99
CA SER A 314 5.81 32.18 -3.05
C SER A 314 6.27 32.01 -4.49
N VAL A 315 7.11 32.94 -4.94
CA VAL A 315 7.83 32.89 -6.21
C VAL A 315 9.30 32.98 -5.83
N ASP A 316 10.10 31.95 -6.13
CA ASP A 316 11.55 32.12 -6.13
C ASP A 316 11.90 32.87 -7.42
N PHE A 317 12.42 34.09 -7.26
CA PHE A 317 12.71 35.02 -8.35
C PHE A 317 14.17 34.85 -8.80
N ASP A 318 14.38 34.71 -10.10
CA ASP A 318 15.51 35.39 -10.74
C ASP A 318 15.21 36.90 -10.73
N ASP A 319 16.23 37.75 -10.65
CA ASP A 319 16.06 39.20 -10.85
C ASP A 319 15.34 39.48 -12.19
N ASN A 320 14.52 40.55 -12.22
CA ASN A 320 13.73 41.04 -13.37
C ASN A 320 12.31 40.44 -13.62
N ILE A 321 11.75 39.56 -12.77
CA ILE A 321 10.38 39.02 -12.96
C ILE A 321 9.34 39.69 -12.03
N SER A 322 8.25 40.23 -12.60
CA SER A 322 7.11 40.82 -11.85
C SER A 322 5.81 40.02 -11.97
N TYR A 323 4.94 40.05 -10.92
CA TYR A 323 3.72 39.23 -10.80
C TYR A 323 2.52 39.95 -10.14
N PHE A 324 1.29 39.63 -10.57
CA PHE A 324 0.02 40.02 -9.93
C PHE A 324 -1.01 38.87 -9.90
N ASN A 325 -1.80 38.76 -8.82
CA ASN A 325 -2.73 37.64 -8.54
C ASN A 325 -4.23 38.01 -8.68
N ASP A 326 -4.59 39.28 -8.47
CA ASP A 326 -5.93 39.75 -8.08
C ASP A 326 -7.08 39.50 -9.08
N LYS A 327 -6.78 38.92 -10.25
CA LYS A 327 -7.73 38.64 -11.35
C LYS A 327 -7.87 37.15 -11.68
N GLU A 328 -7.42 36.24 -10.80
CA GLU A 328 -7.36 34.78 -11.06
C GLU A 328 -6.54 34.41 -12.32
N MET A 329 -5.56 35.26 -12.63
CA MET A 329 -4.60 35.09 -13.72
C MET A 329 -3.19 35.22 -13.17
N LEU A 330 -2.26 34.51 -13.81
CA LEU A 330 -0.82 34.68 -13.66
C LEU A 330 -0.34 35.60 -14.77
N THR A 331 0.01 36.84 -14.42
CA THR A 331 0.68 37.77 -15.33
C THR A 331 2.17 37.78 -15.01
N VAL A 332 3.03 37.66 -16.02
CA VAL A 332 4.48 37.62 -15.85
C VAL A 332 5.17 38.52 -16.87
N ASP A 333 5.86 39.53 -16.35
CA ASP A 333 6.59 40.54 -17.12
C ASP A 333 8.09 40.44 -16.78
N SER A 334 8.96 40.31 -17.80
CA SER A 334 10.43 40.44 -17.69
C SER A 334 11.02 40.91 -19.03
N LYS A 335 11.86 41.94 -19.01
CA LYS A 335 12.52 42.47 -20.22
C LYS A 335 13.67 41.61 -20.71
N GLU A 336 14.47 41.12 -19.76
CA GLU A 336 15.70 40.35 -20.00
C GLU A 336 15.43 38.84 -20.13
N GLY A 337 14.18 38.42 -19.92
CA GLY A 337 13.78 37.02 -19.80
C GLY A 337 14.04 36.46 -18.40
N GLY A 338 14.07 35.15 -18.26
CA GLY A 338 14.44 34.48 -17.00
C GLY A 338 13.63 33.21 -16.71
N SER A 339 13.90 32.59 -15.56
CA SER A 339 13.16 31.44 -15.06
C SER A 339 12.57 31.74 -13.68
N THR A 340 11.42 31.15 -13.38
CA THR A 340 10.86 31.19 -12.03
C THR A 340 10.07 29.92 -11.71
N VAL A 341 9.76 29.69 -10.44
CA VAL A 341 9.04 28.51 -9.95
C VAL A 341 7.78 28.94 -9.17
N PRO A 342 6.66 29.28 -9.83
CA PRO A 342 5.44 29.68 -9.16
C PRO A 342 4.75 28.50 -8.46
N SER A 343 4.04 28.81 -7.37
CA SER A 343 3.40 27.84 -6.48
C SER A 343 1.88 27.98 -6.49
N PHE A 344 1.16 27.08 -7.17
CA PHE A 344 -0.29 27.14 -7.21
C PHE A 344 -1.00 26.28 -6.17
N THR A 345 -2.17 26.76 -5.77
CA THR A 345 -3.13 26.11 -4.88
C THR A 345 -4.48 26.03 -5.61
N LEU A 346 -5.19 24.91 -5.50
CA LEU A 346 -6.53 24.68 -6.04
C LEU A 346 -7.50 24.43 -4.88
N SER A 347 -8.52 25.27 -4.78
CA SER A 347 -9.58 25.19 -3.76
C SER A 347 -10.96 25.18 -4.42
N ASP A 348 -11.91 24.48 -3.81
CA ASP A 348 -13.32 24.60 -4.20
C ASP A 348 -13.87 25.95 -3.71
N LYS A 349 -14.42 26.75 -4.62
CA LYS A 349 -15.08 28.04 -4.29
C LYS A 349 -16.22 27.92 -3.26
N ASN A 350 -16.78 26.72 -3.07
CA ASN A 350 -17.88 26.44 -2.15
C ASN A 350 -17.41 25.91 -0.78
N LEU A 351 -16.10 25.69 -0.59
CA LEU A 351 -15.54 25.43 0.73
C LEU A 351 -15.55 26.72 1.57
N LYS A 352 -15.67 26.58 2.89
CA LYS A 352 -15.64 27.73 3.81
C LYS A 352 -14.24 28.34 3.81
N LYS A 353 -14.14 29.64 4.09
CA LYS A 353 -12.88 30.42 4.10
C LYS A 353 -11.74 29.78 4.92
N ASP A 354 -12.08 29.00 5.94
CA ASP A 354 -11.13 28.32 6.85
C ASP A 354 -10.88 26.83 6.51
N SER A 355 -11.32 26.37 5.33
CA SER A 355 -11.15 24.98 4.89
C SER A 355 -9.79 24.77 4.24
N ALA A 356 -9.20 23.58 4.42
CA ALA A 356 -7.95 23.23 3.75
C ALA A 356 -8.11 23.24 2.22
N PRO A 357 -7.09 23.72 1.45
CA PRO A 357 -7.09 23.60 0.00
C PRO A 357 -7.05 22.13 -0.43
N LEU A 358 -7.65 21.81 -1.58
CA LEU A 358 -7.74 20.44 -2.07
C LEU A 358 -6.40 19.93 -2.64
N LEU A 359 -5.56 20.84 -3.14
CA LEU A 359 -4.33 20.54 -3.86
C LEU A 359 -3.41 21.77 -3.90
N ASN A 360 -2.11 21.60 -3.68
CA ASN A 360 -1.08 22.61 -3.94
C ASN A 360 0.03 21.98 -4.79
N GLY A 361 0.85 22.79 -5.48
CA GLY A 361 2.12 22.37 -6.07
C GLY A 361 2.84 23.49 -6.82
N TYR A 362 3.81 23.14 -7.68
CA TYR A 362 4.78 24.08 -8.28
C TYR A 362 5.12 23.65 -9.71
N PHE A 363 5.40 24.61 -10.58
CA PHE A 363 5.88 24.36 -11.95
C PHE A 363 7.01 25.33 -12.28
N SER A 364 7.83 25.02 -13.28
CA SER A 364 8.83 25.97 -13.80
C SER A 364 8.24 26.79 -14.94
N LEU A 365 8.50 28.09 -14.93
CA LEU A 365 8.10 29.02 -15.96
C LEU A 365 9.34 29.72 -16.52
N ALA A 366 9.61 29.54 -17.81
CA ALA A 366 10.61 30.31 -18.53
C ALA A 366 9.92 31.42 -19.35
N VAL A 367 10.51 32.62 -19.34
CA VAL A 367 10.02 33.79 -20.07
C VAL A 367 11.13 34.27 -21.01
N ASN A 368 10.77 34.50 -22.28
CA ASN A 368 11.70 35.02 -23.28
C ASN A 368 11.84 36.56 -23.17
N SER A 369 13.02 37.08 -23.49
CA SER A 369 13.32 38.52 -23.54
C SER A 369 12.53 39.28 -24.62
N GLU A 370 12.33 40.60 -24.42
CA GLU A 370 11.78 41.52 -25.43
C GLU A 370 12.56 41.49 -26.75
N ASP A 371 13.89 41.47 -26.69
CA ASP A 371 14.76 41.79 -27.83
C ASP A 371 14.96 40.62 -28.81
N GLY A 372 14.22 39.51 -28.63
CA GLY A 372 14.24 38.35 -29.53
C GLY A 372 15.56 37.57 -29.58
N SER A 373 16.57 37.95 -28.79
CA SER A 373 17.80 37.19 -28.67
C SER A 373 17.52 35.85 -27.98
N ASN A 374 17.87 34.74 -28.66
CA ASN A 374 17.71 33.38 -28.14
C ASN A 374 18.73 33.08 -27.03
N VAL A 375 18.59 33.73 -25.87
CA VAL A 375 19.17 33.23 -24.63
C VAL A 375 18.28 32.09 -24.16
N ILE A 376 18.56 30.89 -24.67
CA ILE A 376 18.08 29.66 -24.08
C ILE A 376 18.63 29.65 -22.64
N PRO A 377 17.80 29.75 -21.58
CA PRO A 377 18.31 29.55 -20.22
C PRO A 377 18.93 28.15 -20.17
N PRO A 378 20.09 27.96 -19.54
CA PRO A 378 20.82 26.71 -19.64
C PRO A 378 19.91 25.56 -19.22
N VAL A 379 19.62 24.67 -20.16
CA VAL A 379 19.17 23.32 -19.83
C VAL A 379 20.28 22.75 -18.96
N VAL A 380 20.08 22.69 -17.65
CA VAL A 380 20.95 21.92 -16.75
C VAL A 380 20.72 20.46 -17.13
N PRO A 381 21.67 19.80 -17.82
CA PRO A 381 21.52 18.40 -18.14
C PRO A 381 21.83 17.60 -16.87
N PRO A 382 21.23 16.43 -16.65
CA PRO A 382 21.96 15.40 -15.92
C PRO A 382 23.24 15.10 -16.73
N VAL A 383 24.39 15.36 -16.12
CA VAL A 383 25.72 15.25 -16.74
C VAL A 383 25.89 13.90 -17.43
N LYS A 384 26.28 13.92 -18.71
CA LYS A 384 26.75 12.74 -19.44
C LYS A 384 28.27 12.68 -19.34
N PRO A 385 28.88 11.56 -18.93
CA PRO A 385 30.32 11.38 -19.03
C PRO A 385 30.74 11.17 -20.48
N ASP A 386 31.93 11.69 -20.80
CA ASP A 386 32.61 11.42 -22.06
C ASP A 386 33.36 10.09 -21.98
N ASN A 387 33.44 9.39 -23.11
CA ASN A 387 34.42 8.33 -23.34
C ASN A 387 34.58 8.17 -24.85
N GLY A 388 35.74 8.62 -25.34
CA GLY A 388 36.02 8.68 -26.77
C GLY A 388 36.35 7.32 -27.40
N ASN A 389 35.84 7.16 -28.62
CA ASN A 389 36.54 6.66 -29.81
C ASN A 389 37.18 5.25 -29.81
N GLY A 390 36.86 4.41 -30.82
CA GLY A 390 37.56 3.12 -30.96
C GLY A 390 36.99 2.05 -31.89
N ASN A 391 36.67 2.39 -33.15
CA ASN A 391 36.92 1.61 -34.38
C ASN A 391 36.83 0.05 -34.41
N GLY A 392 36.19 -0.54 -35.46
CA GLY A 392 36.64 -1.85 -35.99
C GLY A 392 35.62 -2.97 -36.26
N ASN A 393 34.90 -2.89 -37.38
CA ASN A 393 34.82 -3.87 -38.49
C ASN A 393 34.64 -5.42 -38.27
N GLY A 394 33.82 -6.05 -39.13
CA GLY A 394 33.75 -7.52 -39.38
C GLY A 394 32.45 -8.19 -38.85
N SER A 395 31.48 -8.65 -39.66
CA SER A 395 31.47 -9.68 -40.74
C SER A 395 31.23 -11.11 -40.23
N GLY A 396 30.31 -11.87 -40.86
CA GLY A 396 30.06 -13.31 -40.57
C GLY A 396 28.64 -13.62 -40.07
N ASN A 397 27.59 -13.66 -40.89
CA ASN A 397 27.16 -14.73 -41.81
C ASN A 397 26.49 -15.99 -41.16
N ASN A 398 25.30 -16.29 -41.69
CA ASN A 398 24.70 -17.62 -41.93
C ASN A 398 23.93 -18.43 -40.86
N ASN A 399 22.73 -18.81 -41.32
CA ASN A 399 21.98 -20.06 -41.19
C ASN A 399 21.38 -20.42 -39.80
N ASN A 400 20.05 -20.48 -39.65
CA ASN A 400 19.06 -21.34 -40.32
C ASN A 400 19.18 -22.81 -39.88
N GLY A 401 18.14 -23.33 -39.22
CA GLY A 401 18.15 -24.65 -38.58
C GLY A 401 16.90 -24.91 -37.74
N ASN A 402 15.74 -25.05 -38.40
CA ASN A 402 14.48 -25.47 -37.78
C ASN A 402 14.44 -26.99 -37.60
N SER A 403 14.10 -27.48 -36.41
CA SER A 403 13.51 -28.82 -36.23
C SER A 403 12.80 -28.96 -34.87
N ASN A 404 11.50 -29.22 -34.91
CA ASN A 404 10.72 -29.73 -33.77
C ASN A 404 11.15 -31.17 -33.41
N GLU A 405 11.06 -31.54 -32.14
CA GLU A 405 10.72 -32.92 -31.75
C GLU A 405 10.08 -33.00 -30.35
N THR A 406 9.43 -34.14 -30.05
CA THR A 406 8.30 -34.21 -29.11
C THR A 406 8.58 -34.94 -27.78
N LYS A 407 7.91 -34.47 -26.72
CA LYS A 407 7.51 -35.09 -25.41
C LYS A 407 7.96 -36.55 -25.11
N PRO A 408 8.36 -36.86 -23.85
CA PRO A 408 7.36 -37.38 -22.88
C PRO A 408 7.49 -36.83 -21.43
N GLU A 409 6.52 -37.19 -20.58
CA GLU A 409 6.27 -36.66 -19.22
C GLU A 409 6.17 -37.81 -18.18
N PRO A 410 6.71 -37.69 -16.96
CA PRO A 410 6.48 -38.63 -15.85
C PRO A 410 5.55 -38.10 -14.74
N GLN A 411 4.79 -39.01 -14.11
CA GLN A 411 3.81 -38.73 -13.05
C GLN A 411 4.41 -38.49 -11.64
N PRO A 412 3.68 -37.82 -10.72
CA PRO A 412 4.15 -37.51 -9.36
C PRO A 412 3.89 -38.60 -8.30
N THR A 413 4.78 -38.67 -7.30
CA THR A 413 4.67 -39.50 -6.09
C THR A 413 4.03 -38.77 -4.88
N PRO A 414 3.53 -39.48 -3.83
CA PRO A 414 2.60 -38.92 -2.84
C PRO A 414 3.27 -38.21 -1.64
N GLN A 415 2.62 -37.17 -1.10
CA GLN A 415 3.04 -36.47 0.13
C GLN A 415 2.48 -37.08 1.44
N PRO A 416 3.22 -37.00 2.58
CA PRO A 416 2.73 -37.38 3.91
C PRO A 416 1.72 -36.37 4.52
N GLN A 417 0.85 -36.84 5.43
CA GLN A 417 -0.14 -36.00 6.14
C GLN A 417 0.41 -35.37 7.44
N PRO A 418 0.03 -34.13 7.81
CA PRO A 418 0.44 -33.50 9.08
C PRO A 418 -0.47 -33.87 10.27
N GLN A 419 0.12 -34.03 11.46
CA GLN A 419 -0.59 -34.12 12.75
C GLN A 419 -0.74 -32.74 13.45
N PRO A 420 -1.68 -32.58 14.42
CA PRO A 420 -2.23 -31.26 14.78
C PRO A 420 -1.58 -30.59 16.00
N ASP A 421 -1.42 -29.26 15.90
CA ASP A 421 -0.67 -28.44 16.87
C ASP A 421 -1.50 -27.75 18.00
N LYS A 422 -0.79 -27.18 18.99
CA LYS A 422 -1.29 -26.76 20.31
C LYS A 422 -1.85 -25.32 20.39
N GLN A 423 -3.10 -25.17 19.95
CA GLN A 423 -4.16 -24.46 20.72
C GLN A 423 -3.91 -23.01 21.24
N ALA A 424 -3.65 -22.04 20.36
CA ALA A 424 -3.80 -20.60 20.68
C ALA A 424 -5.25 -20.21 21.07
N THR A 425 -5.43 -19.30 22.05
CA THR A 425 -6.76 -19.00 22.62
C THR A 425 -7.50 -17.83 21.96
N TYR A 426 -8.41 -18.15 21.04
CA TYR A 426 -9.24 -17.13 20.38
C TYR A 426 -10.61 -16.94 21.06
N PRO A 427 -11.15 -15.72 21.20
CA PRO A 427 -12.57 -15.48 21.46
C PRO A 427 -13.40 -15.67 20.17
N HIS A 428 -13.22 -16.82 19.52
CA HIS A 428 -14.06 -17.26 18.41
C HIS A 428 -15.13 -18.19 18.94
N SER A 429 -16.40 -17.81 18.76
CA SER A 429 -17.53 -18.69 19.05
C SER A 429 -18.46 -18.78 17.85
N VAL A 430 -19.05 -19.96 17.68
CA VAL A 430 -20.08 -20.24 16.66
C VAL A 430 -21.34 -20.78 17.31
N TYR A 431 -22.49 -20.61 16.66
CA TYR A 431 -23.75 -21.23 17.06
C TYR A 431 -24.28 -22.19 15.99
N ALA A 432 -25.02 -23.21 16.43
CA ALA A 432 -25.66 -24.18 15.56
C ALA A 432 -26.83 -23.57 14.76
N LYS A 433 -26.79 -23.68 13.43
CA LYS A 433 -27.87 -23.35 12.49
C LYS A 433 -28.82 -24.53 12.24
N ARG A 434 -28.32 -25.76 12.37
CA ARG A 434 -29.01 -27.02 12.09
C ARG A 434 -28.82 -27.98 13.27
N SER A 435 -29.51 -29.12 13.25
CA SER A 435 -29.13 -30.26 14.09
C SER A 435 -27.70 -30.68 13.74
N MET A 436 -26.89 -30.97 14.75
CA MET A 436 -25.49 -31.38 14.59
C MET A 436 -25.02 -32.19 15.80
N ARG A 437 -23.87 -32.85 15.68
CA ARG A 437 -23.27 -33.66 16.74
C ARG A 437 -21.86 -33.14 17.07
N LEU A 438 -21.48 -33.29 18.33
CA LEU A 438 -20.10 -33.23 18.83
C LEU A 438 -19.51 -34.63 18.73
N HIS A 439 -18.27 -34.74 18.27
CA HIS A 439 -17.58 -36.01 18.04
C HIS A 439 -16.25 -36.08 18.79
N LYS A 440 -15.79 -37.28 19.15
CA LYS A 440 -14.49 -37.47 19.83
C LYS A 440 -13.31 -37.21 18.89
N ASN A 441 -13.48 -37.47 17.60
CA ASN A 441 -12.43 -37.42 16.58
C ASN A 441 -12.68 -36.35 15.50
N VAL A 442 -11.60 -35.92 14.83
CA VAL A 442 -11.62 -34.89 13.78
C VAL A 442 -12.48 -35.31 12.57
N SER A 443 -12.46 -36.60 12.21
CA SER A 443 -13.23 -37.15 11.08
C SER A 443 -14.75 -37.15 11.29
N LEU A 444 -15.24 -36.76 12.46
CA LEU A 444 -16.66 -36.73 12.83
C LEU A 444 -17.40 -38.08 12.65
N THR A 445 -16.70 -39.19 12.91
CA THR A 445 -17.31 -40.54 12.84
C THR A 445 -17.71 -41.08 14.22
N ASN A 446 -17.17 -40.56 15.32
CA ASN A 446 -17.47 -41.03 16.68
C ASN A 446 -18.28 -39.97 17.47
N PRO A 447 -19.62 -39.99 17.45
CA PRO A 447 -20.46 -38.97 18.10
C PRO A 447 -20.57 -39.14 19.62
N ILE A 448 -20.39 -38.04 20.36
CA ILE A 448 -20.52 -37.96 21.83
C ILE A 448 -21.87 -37.33 22.24
N LYS A 449 -22.28 -36.24 21.58
CA LYS A 449 -23.46 -35.48 21.99
C LYS A 449 -24.21 -34.88 20.80
N SER A 450 -25.52 -35.05 20.77
CA SER A 450 -26.40 -34.48 19.74
C SER A 450 -27.02 -33.16 20.20
N TYR A 451 -27.06 -32.19 19.31
CA TYR A 451 -27.72 -30.89 19.50
C TYR A 451 -28.87 -30.76 18.51
N LYS A 452 -30.10 -30.64 19.02
CA LYS A 452 -31.29 -30.41 18.19
C LYS A 452 -31.26 -28.98 17.61
N LYS A 453 -31.86 -28.79 16.42
CA LYS A 453 -32.07 -27.45 15.84
C LYS A 453 -32.91 -26.61 16.82
N GLN A 454 -32.54 -25.34 16.98
CA GLN A 454 -33.21 -24.39 17.87
C GLN A 454 -33.26 -23.00 17.23
N ALA A 455 -34.17 -22.13 17.70
CA ALA A 455 -34.14 -20.72 17.36
C ALA A 455 -32.81 -20.08 17.79
N ARG A 456 -32.29 -19.08 17.06
CA ARG A 456 -30.90 -18.57 17.22
C ARG A 456 -30.54 -18.16 18.66
N ALA A 457 -31.50 -17.62 19.42
CA ALA A 457 -31.31 -17.23 20.82
C ALA A 457 -31.18 -18.41 21.81
N LYS A 458 -31.67 -19.60 21.44
CA LYS A 458 -31.56 -20.86 22.20
C LYS A 458 -30.60 -21.87 21.54
N ALA A 459 -29.95 -21.51 20.43
CA ALA A 459 -29.05 -22.40 19.70
C ALA A 459 -27.80 -22.74 20.52
N ALA A 460 -27.36 -24.00 20.40
CA ALA A 460 -26.11 -24.45 20.99
C ALA A 460 -24.95 -23.55 20.54
N SER A 461 -24.17 -23.06 21.51
CA SER A 461 -23.04 -22.15 21.30
C SER A 461 -21.76 -22.87 21.68
N PHE A 462 -20.72 -22.71 20.87
CA PHE A 462 -19.45 -23.39 21.03
C PHE A 462 -18.33 -22.35 21.02
N LYS A 463 -17.53 -22.30 22.10
CA LYS A 463 -16.24 -21.62 22.09
C LYS A 463 -15.26 -22.51 21.33
N ILE A 464 -14.68 -21.97 20.25
CA ILE A 464 -13.69 -22.68 19.46
C ILE A 464 -12.36 -22.62 20.21
N GLN A 465 -11.79 -23.80 20.46
CA GLN A 465 -10.47 -23.96 21.07
C GLN A 465 -9.39 -24.13 20.01
N GLY A 466 -9.73 -24.60 18.81
CA GLY A 466 -8.78 -24.72 17.70
C GLY A 466 -9.46 -25.10 16.39
N VAL A 467 -8.66 -25.17 15.33
CA VAL A 467 -9.06 -25.67 14.02
C VAL A 467 -8.28 -26.96 13.74
N ALA A 468 -8.94 -27.93 13.14
CA ALA A 468 -8.29 -29.13 12.60
C ALA A 468 -8.88 -29.44 11.21
N TYR A 469 -8.25 -30.34 10.49
CA TYR A 469 -8.71 -30.82 9.18
C TYR A 469 -8.83 -32.34 9.23
N ASP A 470 -9.84 -32.91 8.58
CA ASP A 470 -9.89 -34.37 8.40
C ASP A 470 -9.03 -34.83 7.22
N LYS A 471 -8.91 -36.15 7.04
CA LYS A 471 -8.11 -36.78 5.97
C LYS A 471 -8.50 -36.34 4.54
N ASN A 472 -9.66 -35.72 4.36
CA ASN A 472 -10.15 -35.20 3.09
C ASN A 472 -10.03 -33.65 3.02
N GLY A 473 -9.19 -33.05 3.86
CA GLY A 473 -8.96 -31.60 3.92
C GLY A 473 -10.11 -30.77 4.50
N ASN A 474 -11.18 -31.39 5.02
CA ASN A 474 -12.33 -30.61 5.46
C ASN A 474 -12.09 -29.98 6.84
N LYS A 475 -12.30 -28.67 6.93
CA LYS A 475 -12.16 -27.90 8.19
C LYS A 475 -13.12 -28.41 9.29
N ARG A 476 -12.61 -28.48 10.51
CA ARG A 476 -13.28 -28.90 11.76
C ARG A 476 -12.93 -27.92 12.87
N TYR A 477 -13.85 -27.70 13.81
CA TYR A 477 -13.56 -26.91 14.99
C TYR A 477 -13.37 -27.82 16.20
N LYS A 478 -12.22 -27.69 16.87
CA LYS A 478 -11.99 -28.23 18.21
C LYS A 478 -12.72 -27.36 19.22
N VAL A 479 -13.49 -27.98 20.12
CA VAL A 479 -14.33 -27.34 21.13
C VAL A 479 -14.25 -28.13 22.43
N LYS A 480 -14.75 -27.58 23.56
CA LYS A 480 -14.73 -28.31 24.84
C LYS A 480 -15.47 -29.65 24.67
N GLY A 481 -14.73 -30.75 24.82
CA GLY A 481 -15.25 -32.12 24.72
C GLY A 481 -15.14 -32.78 23.34
N GLY A 482 -14.51 -32.18 22.34
CA GLY A 482 -14.26 -32.84 21.05
C GLY A 482 -14.26 -31.91 19.83
N TYR A 483 -14.80 -32.41 18.71
CA TYR A 483 -14.83 -31.73 17.41
C TYR A 483 -16.26 -31.57 16.89
N ILE A 484 -16.49 -30.46 16.20
CA ILE A 484 -17.72 -30.19 15.43
C ILE A 484 -17.37 -29.82 13.99
N THR A 485 -18.33 -29.98 13.07
CA THR A 485 -18.16 -29.49 11.70
C THR A 485 -18.01 -27.97 11.65
N ALA A 486 -17.04 -27.50 10.86
CA ALA A 486 -16.86 -26.07 10.57
C ALA A 486 -17.72 -25.60 9.38
N ASN A 487 -18.48 -26.50 8.75
CA ASN A 487 -19.25 -26.21 7.54
C ASN A 487 -20.32 -25.13 7.81
N SER A 488 -20.29 -24.07 7.02
CA SER A 488 -21.16 -22.89 7.15
C SER A 488 -22.67 -23.21 7.00
N LYS A 489 -23.04 -24.36 6.46
CA LYS A 489 -24.44 -24.86 6.44
C LYS A 489 -24.94 -25.21 7.85
N TYR A 490 -24.05 -25.67 8.74
CA TYR A 490 -24.36 -26.17 10.09
C TYR A 490 -24.06 -25.17 11.20
N VAL A 491 -23.02 -24.36 11.06
CA VAL A 491 -22.60 -23.37 12.08
C VAL A 491 -22.49 -21.96 11.49
N ALA A 492 -22.64 -20.95 12.35
CA ALA A 492 -22.37 -19.56 11.99
C ALA A 492 -21.68 -18.81 13.12
N ASP A 493 -20.83 -17.85 12.75
CA ASP A 493 -20.12 -16.98 13.68
C ASP A 493 -21.10 -16.22 14.61
N SER A 494 -20.83 -16.25 15.92
CA SER A 494 -21.69 -15.66 16.93
C SER A 494 -21.69 -14.13 16.97
N HIS A 495 -20.84 -13.42 16.22
CA HIS A 495 -20.77 -11.95 16.20
C HIS A 495 -21.09 -11.35 14.81
N PHE A 496 -21.66 -10.14 14.76
CA PHE A 496 -21.89 -9.46 13.48
C PHE A 496 -20.59 -9.09 12.76
N ARG A 497 -20.57 -9.31 11.44
CA ARG A 497 -19.43 -9.02 10.55
C ARG A 497 -19.70 -7.90 9.53
N SER A 498 -20.97 -7.63 9.24
CA SER A 498 -21.36 -6.52 8.36
C SER A 498 -21.15 -5.17 9.04
N ASN A 499 -20.59 -4.21 8.29
CA ASN A 499 -20.44 -2.82 8.74
C ASN A 499 -21.76 -2.02 8.67
N LYS A 500 -22.82 -2.57 8.05
CA LYS A 500 -24.09 -1.86 7.73
C LYS A 500 -25.19 -1.96 8.80
N VAL A 501 -24.84 -2.29 10.05
CA VAL A 501 -25.82 -2.46 11.15
C VAL A 501 -26.20 -1.09 11.74
N LYS A 502 -27.27 -0.46 11.22
CA LYS A 502 -27.82 0.81 11.75
C LYS A 502 -28.80 0.63 12.92
N ARG A 503 -29.46 -0.53 13.01
CA ARG A 503 -30.45 -0.83 14.07
C ARG A 503 -30.47 -2.31 14.38
N VAL A 504 -30.62 -2.65 15.66
CA VAL A 504 -30.75 -4.03 16.16
C VAL A 504 -31.95 -4.21 17.07
N ARG A 505 -32.49 -5.43 17.12
CA ARG A 505 -33.54 -5.84 18.04
C ARG A 505 -33.05 -6.94 18.96
N VAL A 506 -33.37 -6.84 20.25
CA VAL A 506 -33.00 -7.85 21.25
C VAL A 506 -33.84 -9.12 21.05
N ILE A 507 -33.19 -10.27 20.86
CA ILE A 507 -33.84 -11.59 20.69
C ILE A 507 -33.58 -12.55 21.85
N GLY A 508 -32.49 -12.35 22.60
CA GLY A 508 -32.25 -13.03 23.87
C GLY A 508 -33.12 -12.46 25.00
N ASN A 509 -33.07 -13.07 26.19
CA ASN A 509 -33.91 -12.66 27.33
C ASN A 509 -33.66 -11.19 27.71
N LYS A 510 -32.39 -10.78 27.75
CA LYS A 510 -31.95 -9.39 27.96
C LYS A 510 -30.58 -9.13 27.33
N VAL A 511 -30.27 -7.86 27.06
CA VAL A 511 -28.93 -7.37 26.70
C VAL A 511 -28.55 -6.23 27.63
N ASN A 512 -27.38 -6.32 28.26
CA ASN A 512 -26.83 -5.25 29.10
C ASN A 512 -26.20 -4.15 28.22
N SER A 513 -26.29 -2.90 28.68
CA SER A 513 -25.58 -1.74 28.15
C SER A 513 -24.54 -1.21 29.14
N TYR A 514 -23.44 -0.66 28.64
CA TYR A 514 -22.24 -0.32 29.40
C TYR A 514 -21.71 1.08 29.02
N LYS A 515 -20.95 1.72 29.91
CA LYS A 515 -20.24 2.99 29.60
C LYS A 515 -18.98 2.78 28.75
N ASP A 516 -18.45 1.55 28.70
CA ASP A 516 -17.18 1.20 28.08
C ASP A 516 -17.32 0.13 26.99
N VAL A 517 -16.38 0.11 26.04
CA VAL A 517 -16.35 -0.85 24.92
C VAL A 517 -16.08 -2.29 25.37
N ASN A 518 -15.34 -2.48 26.48
CA ASN A 518 -14.99 -3.81 27.00
C ASN A 518 -16.19 -4.53 27.64
N LEU A 519 -17.29 -3.81 27.91
CA LEU A 519 -18.48 -4.29 28.62
C LEU A 519 -18.17 -4.69 30.06
N SER A 520 -17.34 -3.90 30.74
CA SER A 520 -16.86 -4.17 32.09
C SER A 520 -18.02 -4.19 33.09
N SER A 521 -18.11 -5.21 33.95
CA SER A 521 -19.25 -5.42 34.86
C SER A 521 -19.56 -4.20 35.76
N ASN A 522 -18.52 -3.50 36.24
CA ASN A 522 -18.59 -2.28 37.04
C ASN A 522 -18.98 -1.01 36.23
N LYS A 523 -19.04 -1.08 34.90
CA LYS A 523 -19.47 0.00 34.00
C LYS A 523 -20.84 -0.28 33.35
N LYS A 524 -21.52 -1.35 33.75
CA LYS A 524 -22.89 -1.69 33.35
C LYS A 524 -23.86 -0.59 33.80
N VAL A 525 -24.76 -0.17 32.90
CA VAL A 525 -25.72 0.93 33.14
C VAL A 525 -27.15 0.44 33.28
N ARG A 526 -27.68 -0.30 32.29
CA ARG A 526 -29.03 -0.88 32.33
C ARG A 526 -29.13 -2.12 31.46
N SER A 527 -30.27 -2.82 31.55
CA SER A 527 -30.61 -3.91 30.65
C SER A 527 -31.73 -3.48 29.69
N TYR A 528 -31.71 -4.03 28.48
CA TYR A 528 -32.80 -3.99 27.51
C TYR A 528 -33.47 -5.36 27.45
N LYS A 529 -34.81 -5.40 27.49
CA LYS A 529 -35.60 -6.64 27.45
C LYS A 529 -35.66 -7.19 26.01
N LYS A 530 -36.05 -8.46 25.86
CA LYS A 530 -36.41 -9.04 24.55
C LYS A 530 -37.42 -8.13 23.81
N GLY A 531 -37.24 -7.96 22.50
CA GLY A 531 -38.07 -7.11 21.65
C GLY A 531 -37.61 -5.64 21.55
N THR A 532 -36.81 -5.13 22.49
CA THR A 532 -36.31 -3.74 22.42
C THR A 532 -35.52 -3.50 21.13
N LYS A 533 -35.84 -2.41 20.42
CA LYS A 533 -35.11 -1.91 19.25
C LYS A 533 -34.09 -0.86 19.71
N LEU A 534 -32.88 -0.93 19.18
CA LEU A 534 -31.75 -0.08 19.56
C LEU A 534 -31.07 0.44 18.29
N ASN A 535 -30.96 1.76 18.17
CA ASN A 535 -30.22 2.41 17.08
C ASN A 535 -28.72 2.33 17.38
N VAL A 536 -27.95 1.86 16.41
CA VAL A 536 -26.51 1.65 16.49
C VAL A 536 -25.83 2.82 15.77
N LYS A 537 -25.05 3.59 16.54
CA LYS A 537 -24.25 4.72 16.06
C LYS A 537 -23.03 4.22 15.29
N ARG A 538 -22.31 3.25 15.85
CA ARG A 538 -21.19 2.55 15.16
C ARG A 538 -20.95 1.16 15.71
N ILE A 539 -20.23 0.38 14.91
CA ILE A 539 -19.78 -0.97 15.26
C ILE A 539 -18.30 -0.89 15.68
N VAL A 540 -17.97 -1.48 16.83
CA VAL A 540 -16.58 -1.56 17.30
C VAL A 540 -16.13 -3.02 17.29
N LYS A 541 -14.97 -3.29 16.68
CA LYS A 541 -14.39 -4.63 16.55
C LYS A 541 -13.27 -4.78 17.59
N GLN A 542 -13.24 -5.92 18.28
CA GLN A 542 -12.19 -6.29 19.24
C GLN A 542 -11.75 -7.72 18.91
N GLY A 543 -10.72 -7.85 18.07
CA GLY A 543 -10.38 -9.12 17.43
C GLY A 543 -11.59 -9.72 16.72
N ARG A 544 -11.92 -10.99 17.03
CA ARG A 544 -13.13 -11.66 16.49
C ARG A 544 -14.42 -11.29 17.24
N MET A 545 -14.42 -10.45 18.26
CA MET A 545 -15.63 -9.95 18.92
C MET A 545 -16.16 -8.65 18.28
N THR A 546 -17.46 -8.43 18.44
CA THR A 546 -18.15 -7.22 17.98
C THR A 546 -18.88 -6.57 19.15
N ARG A 547 -18.91 -5.24 19.15
CA ARG A 547 -19.67 -4.37 20.06
C ARG A 547 -20.45 -3.36 19.21
N PHE A 548 -21.54 -2.85 19.75
CA PHE A 548 -22.27 -1.74 19.15
C PHE A 548 -22.27 -0.56 20.12
N GLU A 549 -21.80 0.60 19.67
CA GLU A 549 -22.09 1.87 20.33
C GLU A 549 -23.49 2.31 19.89
N LEU A 550 -24.34 2.65 20.85
CA LEU A 550 -25.68 3.19 20.63
C LEU A 550 -25.63 4.71 20.51
N ASN A 551 -26.67 5.34 19.96
CA ASN A 551 -26.72 6.81 19.80
C ASN A 551 -26.54 7.58 21.11
N ASN A 552 -26.82 6.96 22.27
CA ASN A 552 -26.62 7.53 23.61
C ASN A 552 -25.21 7.26 24.20
N GLY A 553 -24.23 6.92 23.36
CA GLY A 553 -22.83 6.67 23.74
C GLY A 553 -22.57 5.37 24.53
N ARG A 554 -23.59 4.54 24.76
CA ARG A 554 -23.46 3.28 25.52
C ARG A 554 -23.12 2.11 24.61
N TYR A 555 -22.39 1.15 25.13
CA TYR A 555 -21.98 -0.05 24.41
C TYR A 555 -22.84 -1.26 24.75
N ILE A 556 -23.15 -2.09 23.76
CA ILE A 556 -23.76 -3.42 23.92
C ILE A 556 -22.95 -4.48 23.17
N THR A 557 -23.13 -5.75 23.53
CA THR A 557 -22.52 -6.88 22.81
C THR A 557 -23.09 -7.03 21.39
N GLY A 558 -22.22 -7.27 20.40
CA GLY A 558 -22.60 -7.59 19.03
C GLY A 558 -22.88 -9.08 18.79
N ASN A 559 -23.29 -9.83 19.81
CA ASN A 559 -23.57 -11.26 19.72
C ASN A 559 -24.93 -11.52 19.02
N LYS A 560 -24.91 -12.23 17.89
CA LYS A 560 -26.08 -12.61 17.07
C LYS A 560 -27.08 -13.50 17.82
N GLN A 561 -26.70 -14.22 18.87
CA GLN A 561 -27.64 -14.99 19.68
C GLN A 561 -28.47 -14.10 20.61
N LEU A 562 -27.99 -12.89 20.91
CA LEU A 562 -28.71 -11.92 21.73
C LEU A 562 -29.41 -10.84 20.91
N LEU A 563 -28.95 -10.57 19.68
CA LEU A 563 -29.44 -9.50 18.80
C LEU A 563 -29.76 -9.99 17.38
N ILE A 564 -30.67 -9.31 16.68
CA ILE A 564 -30.90 -9.40 15.23
C ILE A 564 -30.82 -8.00 14.58
N MET A 565 -30.42 -7.92 13.31
CA MET A 565 -30.54 -6.66 12.54
C MET A 565 -32.03 -6.33 12.36
N ASP A 566 -32.39 -5.06 12.53
CA ASP A 566 -33.77 -4.57 12.42
C ASP A 566 -33.83 -3.43 11.38
N GLN A 567 -33.56 -3.81 10.13
CA GLN A 567 -33.66 -2.91 8.98
C GLN A 567 -35.14 -2.76 8.60
N LYS A 568 -35.77 -1.74 9.18
CA LYS A 568 -36.84 -0.94 8.58
C LYS A 568 -36.22 0.41 8.20
#